data_AF-A0A173UHQ1-F1
#
_entry.id   AF-A0A173UHQ1-F1
#
_cell.length_a   1.000
_cell.length_b   1.000
_cell.length_c   1.000
_cell.angle_alpha   90.00
_cell.angle_beta   90.00
_cell.angle_gamma   90.00
#
_symmetry.space_group_name_H-M   'P 1'
#
loop_
_entity.id
_entity.type
_entity.pdbx_description
1 polymer ?
#
loop_
_entity_poly.entity_id
_entity_poly.type
_entity_poly.pdbx_seq_one_letter_code
_entity_poly.pdbx_strand_id
1 'polypeptide(L)'
;MTREQAKQNLIAIGVAEPTDEQVSNYLNQVNGETKKEKDRADGYKAKADTADGLQKQLDELQAGNLTELEKANKALDTANQQIAELQKNNAIRDLREKAMTDFKVTAEQAKAIVKEDGSFDTAELGKIMSEKETAAAQAKEQEIAKGSTNPGGGTAGGNKDNEKTADVENAEKITFGSNSATAEAKNHYVI
;
A
#
# COMPACT_ATOMS: atom_id res chain seq x y z
N MET A 1 40.20 17.55 71.06
CA MET A 1 40.67 16.92 72.32
C MET A 1 41.22 18.00 73.22
N THR A 2 40.94 17.97 74.52
CA THR A 2 41.48 18.93 75.49
C THR A 2 42.80 18.44 76.08
N ARG A 3 43.57 19.35 76.70
CA ARG A 3 44.84 19.01 77.37
C ARG A 3 44.66 18.01 78.50
N GLU A 4 43.55 18.10 79.22
CA GLU A 4 43.21 17.13 80.27
C GLU A 4 42.89 15.76 79.67
N GLN A 5 42.12 15.70 78.58
CA GLN A 5 41.86 14.45 77.86
C GLN A 5 43.13 13.80 77.31
N ALA A 6 44.07 14.61 76.79
CA ALA A 6 45.37 14.12 76.35
C ALA A 6 46.20 13.54 77.50
N LYS A 7 46.21 14.19 78.67
CA LYS A 7 46.85 13.66 79.88
C LYS A 7 46.26 12.31 80.29
N GLN A 8 44.93 12.22 80.37
CA GLN A 8 44.25 10.96 80.73
C GLN A 8 44.52 9.84 79.72
N ASN A 9 44.55 10.15 78.42
CA ASN A 9 44.88 9.18 77.39
C ASN A 9 46.34 8.69 77.49
N LEU A 10 47.29 9.58 77.79
CA LEU A 10 48.70 9.22 77.98
C LEU A 10 48.88 8.32 79.22
N ILE A 11 48.17 8.61 80.32
CA ILE A 11 48.14 7.75 81.51
C ILE A 11 47.53 6.38 81.18
N ALA A 12 46.42 6.35 80.44
CA ALA A 12 45.75 5.12 80.05
C ALA A 12 46.62 4.20 79.16
N ILE A 13 47.56 4.76 78.39
CA ILE A 13 48.53 3.99 77.59
C ILE A 13 49.86 3.72 78.32
N GLY A 14 49.95 4.02 79.62
CA GLY A 14 51.06 3.62 80.49
C GLY A 14 52.06 4.72 80.85
N VAL A 15 51.79 5.99 80.57
CA VAL A 15 52.64 7.12 80.98
C VAL A 15 52.18 7.62 82.36
N ALA A 16 52.82 7.14 83.44
CA ALA A 16 52.38 7.40 84.82
C ALA A 16 52.32 8.90 85.20
N GLU A 17 53.29 9.70 84.76
CA GLU A 17 53.31 11.16 84.94
C GLU A 17 53.66 11.85 83.60
N PRO A 18 52.67 12.14 82.75
CA PRO A 18 52.91 12.75 81.44
C PRO A 18 53.45 14.18 81.59
N THR A 19 54.59 14.46 80.96
CA THR A 19 55.15 15.82 80.95
C THR A 19 54.32 16.75 80.05
N ASP A 20 54.40 18.06 80.30
CA ASP A 20 53.68 19.05 79.49
C ASP A 20 54.08 19.04 78.01
N GLU A 21 55.31 18.62 77.71
CA GLU A 21 55.81 18.44 76.34
C GLU A 21 55.22 17.18 75.69
N GLN A 22 55.17 16.05 76.41
CA GLN A 22 54.52 14.82 75.92
C GLN A 22 53.04 15.05 75.62
N VAL A 23 52.35 15.79 76.49
CA VAL A 23 50.94 16.18 76.31
C VAL A 23 50.77 17.08 75.08
N SER A 24 51.66 18.05 74.87
CA SER A 24 51.62 18.95 73.71
C SER A 24 51.88 18.20 72.40
N ASN A 25 52.86 17.30 72.38
CA ASN A 25 53.20 16.49 71.21
C ASN A 25 52.06 15.54 70.84
N TYR A 26 51.46 14.86 71.83
CA TYR A 26 50.29 13.99 71.61
C TYR A 26 49.09 14.76 71.04
N LEU A 27 48.77 15.93 71.62
CA LEU A 27 47.70 16.79 71.09
C LEU A 27 47.96 17.20 69.63
N ASN A 28 49.18 17.61 69.31
CA ASN A 28 49.54 18.03 67.95
C ASN A 28 49.46 16.86 66.96
N GLN A 29 49.90 15.67 67.35
CA GLN A 29 49.78 14.46 66.54
C GLN A 29 48.30 14.11 66.29
N VAL A 30 47.49 14.01 67.33
CA VAL A 30 46.06 13.67 67.23
C VAL A 30 45.32 14.71 66.38
N ASN A 31 45.58 16.00 66.58
CA ASN A 31 44.96 17.06 65.78
C ASN A 31 45.41 17.00 64.31
N GLY A 32 46.69 16.70 64.05
CA GLY A 32 47.23 16.52 62.70
C GLY A 32 46.63 15.33 61.97
N GLU A 33 46.52 14.17 62.64
CA GLU A 33 45.86 12.97 62.10
C GLU A 33 44.37 13.19 61.88
N THR A 34 43.67 13.84 62.83
CA THR A 34 42.26 14.19 62.69
C THR A 34 42.02 15.09 61.48
N LYS A 35 42.90 16.07 61.23
CA LYS A 35 42.80 16.94 60.06
C LYS A 35 43.02 16.15 58.76
N LYS A 36 44.06 15.31 58.69
CA LYS A 36 44.32 14.45 57.52
C LYS A 36 43.15 13.53 57.21
N GLU A 37 42.52 12.97 58.25
CA GLU A 37 41.38 12.07 58.06
C GLU A 37 40.13 12.81 57.59
N LYS A 38 39.88 14.02 58.11
CA LYS A 38 38.81 14.90 57.58
C LYS A 38 39.06 15.26 56.11
N ASP A 39 40.28 15.66 55.75
CA ASP A 39 40.62 16.00 54.37
C ASP A 39 40.43 14.79 53.43
N ARG A 40 40.76 13.57 53.90
CA ARG A 40 40.47 12.33 53.17
C ARG A 40 38.98 12.05 53.04
N ALA A 41 38.22 12.17 54.13
CA ALA A 41 36.78 11.95 54.15
C ALA A 41 36.07 12.91 53.19
N ASP A 42 36.44 14.20 53.20
CA ASP A 42 35.92 15.21 52.28
C ASP A 42 36.30 14.88 50.82
N GLY A 43 37.54 14.43 50.58
CA GLY A 43 37.98 13.97 49.27
C GLY A 43 37.21 12.74 48.76
N TYR A 44 36.90 11.78 49.63
CA TYR A 44 36.07 10.64 49.28
C TYR A 44 34.63 11.03 49.01
N LYS A 45 34.08 11.95 49.81
CA LYS A 45 32.73 12.48 49.59
C LYS A 45 32.61 13.16 48.24
N ALA A 46 33.55 14.04 47.88
CA ALA A 46 33.54 14.71 46.57
C ALA A 46 33.64 13.72 45.39
N LYS A 47 34.43 12.65 45.54
CA LYS A 47 34.50 11.58 44.54
C LYS A 47 33.20 10.79 44.44
N ALA A 48 32.56 10.49 45.57
CA ALA A 48 31.27 9.82 45.60
C ALA A 48 30.19 10.68 44.91
N ASP A 49 30.10 11.97 45.26
CA ASP A 49 29.16 12.90 44.63
C ASP A 49 29.39 12.99 43.10
N THR A 50 30.64 12.97 42.66
CA THR A 50 31.00 12.94 41.24
C THR A 50 30.58 11.63 40.56
N ALA A 51 30.81 10.49 41.22
CA ALA A 51 30.42 9.18 40.71
C ALA A 51 28.89 9.05 40.57
N ASP A 52 28.15 9.53 41.56
CA ASP A 52 26.68 9.57 41.52
C ASP A 52 26.17 10.43 40.37
N GLY A 53 26.81 11.59 40.13
CA GLY A 53 26.51 12.46 38.99
C GLY A 53 26.74 11.77 37.64
N LEU A 54 27.88 11.09 37.48
CA LEU A 54 28.20 10.35 36.26
C LEU A 54 27.24 9.17 36.03
N GLN A 55 26.87 8.45 37.08
CA GLN A 55 25.91 7.35 36.99
C GLN A 55 24.56 7.86 36.49
N LYS A 56 24.08 8.99 37.04
CA LYS A 56 22.83 9.60 36.61
C LYS A 56 22.84 9.98 35.12
N GLN A 57 23.95 10.56 34.64
CA GLN A 57 24.09 10.90 33.21
C GLN A 57 24.09 9.66 32.31
N LEU A 58 24.71 8.56 32.77
CA LEU A 58 24.71 7.29 32.04
C LEU A 58 23.29 6.72 31.92
N ASP A 59 22.54 6.74 33.03
CA ASP A 59 21.17 6.23 33.07
C ASP A 59 20.23 7.05 32.16
N GLU A 60 20.36 8.38 32.18
CA GLU A 60 19.61 9.28 31.30
C GLU A 60 19.92 9.04 29.82
N LEU A 61 21.20 8.86 29.46
CA LEU A 61 21.62 8.58 28.10
C LEU A 61 21.12 7.20 27.63
N GLN A 62 21.23 6.18 28.47
CA GLN A 62 20.74 4.84 28.15
C GLN A 62 19.22 4.83 27.97
N ALA A 63 18.46 5.51 28.84
CA ALA A 63 17.01 5.65 28.70
C ALA A 63 16.61 6.41 27.42
N GLY A 64 17.33 7.48 27.08
CA GLY A 64 17.16 8.22 25.83
C GLY A 64 17.37 7.33 24.60
N ASN A 65 18.49 6.60 24.55
CA ASN A 65 18.82 5.69 23.46
C ASN A 65 17.79 4.55 23.31
N LEU A 66 17.30 3.99 24.42
CA LEU A 66 16.24 2.99 24.40
C LEU A 66 14.96 3.55 23.77
N THR A 67 14.59 4.79 24.13
CA THR A 67 13.42 5.47 23.57
C THR A 67 13.56 5.73 22.07
N GLU A 68 14.75 6.12 21.60
CA GLU A 68 15.03 6.30 20.17
C GLU A 68 14.99 4.98 19.40
N LEU A 69 15.54 3.91 19.97
CA LEU A 69 15.50 2.56 19.38
C LEU A 69 14.06 2.05 19.24
N GLU A 70 13.21 2.26 20.25
CA GLU A 70 11.78 1.90 20.17
C GLU A 70 11.06 2.68 19.05
N LYS A 71 11.35 3.97 18.88
CA LYS A 71 10.80 4.77 17.78
C LYS A 71 11.29 4.27 16.42
N ALA A 72 12.58 3.95 16.31
CA ALA A 72 13.17 3.42 15.08
C ALA A 72 12.55 2.07 14.71
N ASN A 73 12.35 1.17 15.68
CA ASN A 73 11.70 -0.13 15.45
C ASN A 73 10.24 0.03 14.98
N LYS A 74 9.46 0.93 15.58
CA LYS A 74 8.09 1.22 15.12
C LYS A 74 8.05 1.79 13.69
N ALA A 75 8.98 2.68 13.37
CA ALA A 75 9.11 3.21 12.01
C ALA A 75 9.48 2.11 11.01
N LEU A 76 10.39 1.21 11.39
CA LEU A 76 10.79 0.05 10.59
C LEU A 76 9.60 -0.91 10.35
N ASP A 77 8.82 -1.23 11.39
CA ASP A 77 7.64 -2.08 11.26
C ASP A 77 6.60 -1.46 10.32
N THR A 78 6.36 -0.15 10.45
CA THR A 78 5.45 0.59 9.57
C THR A 78 5.93 0.58 8.12
N ALA A 79 7.23 0.81 7.90
CA ALA A 79 7.82 0.77 6.56
C ALA A 79 7.72 -0.64 5.96
N ASN A 80 7.96 -1.70 6.74
CA ASN A 80 7.82 -3.07 6.28
C ASN A 80 6.37 -3.43 5.89
N GLN A 81 5.38 -2.95 6.64
CA GLN A 81 3.95 -3.12 6.27
C GLN A 81 3.62 -2.41 4.95
N GLN A 82 4.10 -1.18 4.77
CA GLN A 82 3.91 -0.44 3.52
C GLN A 82 4.59 -1.14 2.33
N ILE A 83 5.80 -1.68 2.53
CA ILE A 83 6.51 -2.45 1.50
C ILE A 83 5.69 -3.69 1.11
N ALA A 84 5.16 -4.43 2.07
CA ALA A 84 4.34 -5.61 1.80
C ALA A 84 3.06 -5.27 1.01
N GLU A 85 2.40 -4.16 1.37
CA GLU A 85 1.20 -3.68 0.66
C GLU A 85 1.53 -3.26 -0.78
N LEU A 86 2.62 -2.50 -0.98
CA LEU A 86 3.07 -2.10 -2.31
C LEU A 86 3.45 -3.31 -3.17
N GLN A 87 4.13 -4.31 -2.61
CA GLN A 87 4.46 -5.55 -3.30
C GLN A 87 3.20 -6.30 -3.74
N LYS A 88 2.19 -6.43 -2.85
CA LYS A 88 0.90 -7.02 -3.20
C LYS A 88 0.20 -6.25 -4.31
N ASN A 89 0.14 -4.92 -4.20
CA ASN A 89 -0.53 -4.07 -5.18
C ASN A 89 0.14 -4.12 -6.56
N ASN A 90 1.47 -4.17 -6.60
CA ASN A 90 2.23 -4.34 -7.84
C ASN A 90 1.94 -5.72 -8.49
N ALA A 91 1.93 -6.80 -7.71
CA ALA A 91 1.58 -8.12 -8.24
C ALA A 91 0.16 -8.16 -8.82
N ILE A 92 -0.81 -7.51 -8.17
CA ILE A 92 -2.20 -7.40 -8.67
C ILE A 92 -2.24 -6.59 -9.97
N ARG A 93 -1.49 -5.48 -10.04
CA ARG A 93 -1.40 -4.67 -11.25
C ARG A 93 -0.85 -5.51 -12.42
N ASP A 94 0.22 -6.26 -12.19
CA ASP A 94 0.84 -7.09 -13.22
C ASP A 94 -0.11 -8.21 -13.68
N LEU A 95 -0.89 -8.81 -12.77
CA LEU A 95 -1.96 -9.75 -13.11
C LEU A 95 -3.06 -9.11 -13.96
N ARG A 96 -3.48 -7.89 -13.64
CA ARG A 96 -4.47 -7.12 -14.43
C ARG A 96 -3.94 -6.78 -15.82
N GLU A 97 -2.69 -6.38 -15.92
CA GLU A 97 -2.02 -6.10 -17.20
C GLU A 97 -1.95 -7.33 -18.08
N LYS A 98 -1.60 -8.48 -17.48
CA LYS A 98 -1.64 -9.77 -18.16
C LYS A 98 -3.06 -10.13 -18.62
N ALA A 99 -4.06 -9.94 -17.77
CA ALA A 99 -5.47 -10.19 -18.13
C ALA A 99 -5.94 -9.30 -19.30
N MET A 100 -5.61 -8.00 -19.28
CA MET A 100 -5.90 -7.09 -20.39
C MET A 100 -5.29 -7.60 -21.70
N THR A 101 -4.03 -8.02 -21.66
CA THR A 101 -3.28 -8.46 -22.84
C THR A 101 -3.79 -9.80 -23.38
N ASP A 102 -4.03 -10.77 -22.49
CA ASP A 102 -4.39 -12.14 -22.86
C ASP A 102 -5.84 -12.22 -23.33
N PHE A 103 -6.77 -11.56 -22.62
CA PHE A 103 -8.20 -11.63 -22.92
C PHE A 103 -8.69 -10.50 -23.83
N LYS A 104 -7.82 -9.52 -24.14
CA LYS A 104 -8.14 -8.32 -24.93
C LYS A 104 -9.35 -7.61 -24.34
N VAL A 105 -9.27 -7.32 -23.04
CA VAL A 105 -10.30 -6.66 -22.24
C VAL A 105 -9.83 -5.28 -21.79
N THR A 106 -10.73 -4.40 -21.38
CA THR A 106 -10.37 -3.07 -20.85
C THR A 106 -9.78 -3.16 -19.45
N ALA A 107 -9.23 -2.05 -18.95
CA ALA A 107 -8.71 -1.96 -17.58
C ALA A 107 -9.79 -2.19 -16.52
N GLU A 108 -10.99 -1.67 -16.74
CA GLU A 108 -12.14 -1.84 -15.85
C GLU A 108 -12.58 -3.30 -15.80
N GLN A 109 -12.64 -3.96 -16.96
CA GLN A 109 -12.94 -5.39 -17.07
C GLN A 109 -11.84 -6.24 -16.40
N ALA A 110 -10.57 -5.91 -16.61
CA ALA A 110 -9.46 -6.59 -15.93
C ALA A 110 -9.50 -6.39 -14.40
N LYS A 111 -9.97 -5.24 -13.91
CA LYS A 111 -10.20 -5.02 -12.47
C LYS A 111 -11.33 -5.90 -11.92
N ALA A 112 -12.36 -6.18 -12.72
CA ALA A 112 -13.44 -7.08 -12.36
C ALA A 112 -12.99 -8.57 -12.36
N ILE A 113 -12.13 -8.92 -13.32
CA ILE A 113 -11.52 -10.26 -13.45
C ILE A 113 -10.46 -10.52 -12.36
N VAL A 114 -9.63 -9.54 -12.02
CA VAL A 114 -8.59 -9.68 -10.97
C VAL A 114 -8.90 -8.75 -9.80
N LYS A 115 -9.35 -9.34 -8.69
CA LYS A 115 -9.82 -8.63 -7.49
C LYS A 115 -8.66 -7.98 -6.73
N GLU A 116 -9.00 -7.18 -5.72
CA GLU A 116 -8.04 -6.44 -4.89
C GLU A 116 -7.27 -7.33 -3.90
N ASP A 117 -7.69 -8.58 -3.72
CA ASP A 117 -6.93 -9.60 -3.02
C ASP A 117 -5.98 -10.40 -3.95
N GLY A 118 -6.01 -10.12 -5.26
CA GLY A 118 -5.26 -10.85 -6.29
C GLY A 118 -5.91 -12.14 -6.76
N SER A 119 -7.09 -12.50 -6.23
CA SER A 119 -7.86 -13.63 -6.74
C SER A 119 -8.44 -13.34 -8.12
N PHE A 120 -8.62 -14.42 -8.89
CA PHE A 120 -9.13 -14.36 -10.26
C PHE A 120 -10.60 -14.78 -10.29
N ASP A 121 -11.47 -13.90 -10.80
CA ASP A 121 -12.89 -14.14 -10.97
C ASP A 121 -13.19 -14.72 -12.35
N THR A 122 -13.32 -16.05 -12.39
CA THR A 122 -13.61 -16.77 -13.63
C THR A 122 -15.05 -16.59 -14.10
N ALA A 123 -15.99 -16.29 -13.20
CA ALA A 123 -17.38 -16.04 -13.57
C ALA A 123 -17.50 -14.69 -14.29
N GLU A 124 -16.84 -13.67 -13.76
CA GLU A 124 -16.82 -12.35 -14.40
C GLU A 124 -16.07 -12.39 -15.74
N LEU A 125 -14.95 -13.12 -15.82
CA LEU A 125 -14.28 -13.38 -17.10
C LEU A 125 -15.24 -14.03 -18.10
N GLY A 126 -15.93 -15.11 -17.72
CA GLY A 126 -16.86 -15.82 -18.61
C GLY A 126 -17.99 -14.91 -19.11
N LYS A 127 -18.55 -14.09 -18.23
CA LYS A 127 -19.57 -13.10 -18.58
C LYS A 127 -19.05 -12.06 -19.57
N ILE A 128 -17.90 -11.45 -19.30
CA ILE A 128 -17.26 -10.46 -20.18
C ILE A 128 -16.99 -11.05 -21.58
N MET A 129 -16.48 -12.28 -21.63
CA MET A 129 -16.18 -12.95 -22.91
C MET A 129 -17.47 -13.24 -23.70
N SER A 130 -18.53 -13.68 -23.02
CA SER A 130 -19.84 -13.92 -23.65
C SER A 130 -20.49 -12.63 -24.17
N GLU A 131 -20.43 -11.55 -23.41
CA GLU A 131 -20.92 -10.23 -23.84
C GLU A 131 -20.15 -9.71 -25.05
N LYS A 132 -18.81 -9.88 -25.05
CA LYS A 132 -17.95 -9.48 -26.16
C LYS A 132 -18.21 -10.30 -27.43
N GLU A 133 -18.41 -11.61 -27.29
CA GLU A 133 -18.79 -12.48 -28.40
C GLU A 133 -20.16 -12.06 -29.00
N THR A 134 -21.13 -11.80 -28.13
CA THR A 134 -22.47 -11.34 -28.55
C THR A 134 -22.40 -9.99 -29.27
N ALA A 135 -21.65 -9.03 -28.72
CA ALA A 135 -21.47 -7.72 -29.33
C ALA A 135 -20.76 -7.80 -30.69
N ALA A 136 -19.74 -8.66 -30.81
CA ALA A 136 -19.04 -8.88 -32.08
C ALA A 136 -19.96 -9.53 -33.13
N ALA A 137 -20.79 -10.51 -32.74
CA ALA A 137 -21.77 -11.12 -33.62
C ALA A 137 -22.81 -10.11 -34.11
N GLN A 138 -23.38 -9.30 -33.20
CA GLN A 138 -24.33 -8.24 -33.53
C GLN A 138 -23.73 -7.16 -34.44
N ALA A 139 -22.48 -6.75 -34.17
CA ALA A 139 -21.79 -5.77 -35.01
C ALA A 139 -21.59 -6.30 -36.45
N LYS A 140 -21.20 -7.57 -36.59
CA LYS A 140 -21.03 -8.21 -37.89
C LYS A 140 -22.36 -8.39 -38.63
N GLU A 141 -23.44 -8.75 -37.92
CA GLU A 141 -24.78 -8.84 -38.51
C GLU A 141 -25.26 -7.48 -39.04
N GLN A 142 -25.04 -6.40 -38.29
CA GLN A 142 -25.35 -5.05 -38.75
C GLN A 142 -24.51 -4.61 -39.95
N GLU A 143 -23.24 -4.99 -40.01
CA GLU A 143 -22.37 -4.72 -41.16
C GLU A 143 -22.88 -5.41 -42.43
N ILE A 144 -23.25 -6.69 -42.33
CA ILE A 144 -23.82 -7.44 -43.45
C ILE A 144 -25.16 -6.83 -43.89
N ALA A 145 -26.05 -6.50 -42.94
CA ALA A 145 -27.35 -5.89 -43.25
C ALA A 145 -27.21 -4.53 -43.97
N LYS A 146 -26.23 -3.71 -43.58
CA LYS A 146 -25.94 -2.42 -44.24
C LYS A 146 -25.32 -2.60 -45.63
N GLY A 147 -24.53 -3.65 -45.83
CA GLY A 147 -23.85 -3.93 -47.11
C GLY A 147 -24.70 -4.71 -48.11
N SER A 148 -25.81 -5.33 -47.68
CA SER A 148 -26.68 -6.13 -48.55
C SER A 148 -27.66 -5.27 -49.33
N THR A 149 -27.78 -5.50 -50.65
CA THR A 149 -28.90 -5.02 -51.44
C THR A 149 -30.14 -5.81 -51.05
N ASN A 150 -31.23 -5.11 -50.71
CA ASN A 150 -32.49 -5.74 -50.32
C ASN A 150 -32.96 -6.68 -51.47
N PRO A 151 -33.25 -7.97 -51.23
CA PRO A 151 -33.55 -8.94 -52.30
C PRO A 151 -34.82 -8.63 -53.09
N GLY A 152 -35.60 -7.61 -52.69
CA GLY A 152 -36.71 -7.04 -53.45
C GLY A 152 -36.34 -5.86 -54.36
N GLY A 153 -35.06 -5.58 -54.60
CA GLY A 153 -34.61 -4.56 -55.57
C GLY A 153 -34.80 -3.10 -55.16
N GLY A 154 -35.39 -2.81 -53.99
CA GLY A 154 -35.57 -1.44 -53.51
C GLY A 154 -34.39 -0.94 -52.67
N THR A 155 -33.61 0.00 -53.21
CA THR A 155 -32.61 0.74 -52.44
C THR A 155 -33.30 1.61 -51.39
N ALA A 156 -33.02 1.36 -50.11
CA ALA A 156 -33.50 2.20 -49.02
C ALA A 156 -32.65 3.48 -48.96
N GLY A 157 -33.23 4.58 -49.42
CA GLY A 157 -32.73 5.94 -49.17
C GLY A 157 -32.00 6.56 -50.36
N GLY A 158 -32.71 7.42 -51.08
CA GLY A 158 -32.09 8.31 -52.05
C GLY A 158 -33.07 8.71 -53.14
N ASN A 159 -33.80 9.79 -52.89
CA ASN A 159 -34.51 10.60 -53.87
C ASN A 159 -33.72 10.73 -55.19
N LYS A 160 -34.04 9.87 -56.16
CA LYS A 160 -33.70 10.03 -57.57
C LYS A 160 -34.94 9.60 -58.31
N ASP A 161 -35.62 10.61 -58.83
CA ASP A 161 -36.48 10.62 -59.99
C ASP A 161 -37.37 9.39 -60.18
N ASN A 162 -38.67 9.64 -60.28
CA ASN A 162 -39.75 8.71 -60.63
C ASN A 162 -39.57 7.95 -61.96
N GLU A 163 -38.36 7.85 -62.51
CA GLU A 163 -37.99 6.96 -63.60
C GLU A 163 -37.87 5.53 -63.07
N LYS A 164 -38.94 4.77 -63.33
CA LYS A 164 -38.92 3.32 -63.22
C LYS A 164 -37.78 2.79 -64.08
N THR A 165 -37.04 1.82 -63.56
CA THR A 165 -36.01 1.13 -64.34
C THR A 165 -36.68 0.38 -65.50
N ALA A 166 -35.96 0.19 -66.61
CA ALA A 166 -36.53 -0.34 -67.86
C ALA A 166 -37.15 -1.75 -67.69
N ASP A 167 -36.64 -2.54 -66.76
CA ASP A 167 -37.19 -3.82 -66.33
C ASP A 167 -38.54 -3.69 -65.61
N VAL A 168 -38.71 -2.68 -64.75
CA VAL A 168 -39.99 -2.36 -64.09
C VAL A 168 -41.02 -1.85 -65.10
N GLU A 169 -40.61 -0.98 -66.03
CA GLU A 169 -41.51 -0.57 -67.13
C GLU A 169 -41.91 -1.75 -68.02
N ASN A 170 -40.98 -2.68 -68.30
CA ASN A 170 -41.27 -3.84 -69.11
C ASN A 170 -42.18 -4.82 -68.37
N ALA A 171 -41.98 -5.03 -67.07
CA ALA A 171 -42.83 -5.89 -66.25
C ALA A 171 -44.28 -5.37 -66.16
N GLU A 172 -44.49 -4.07 -66.03
CA GLU A 172 -45.83 -3.48 -66.06
C GLU A 172 -46.52 -3.59 -67.44
N LYS A 173 -45.74 -3.67 -68.52
CA LYS A 173 -46.25 -3.93 -69.88
C LYS A 173 -46.58 -5.42 -70.10
N ILE A 174 -46.05 -6.33 -69.28
CA ILE A 174 -46.37 -7.75 -69.36
C ILE A 174 -47.73 -7.99 -68.69
N THR A 175 -48.80 -7.94 -69.49
CA THR A 175 -50.12 -8.44 -69.10
C THR A 175 -50.08 -9.97 -69.09
N PHE A 176 -50.10 -10.59 -67.90
CA PHE A 176 -50.38 -12.03 -67.79
C PHE A 176 -51.89 -12.25 -67.79
N GLY A 177 -52.38 -12.91 -68.85
CA GLY A 177 -53.81 -13.13 -69.06
C GLY A 177 -54.46 -11.85 -69.58
N SER A 178 -54.55 -11.73 -70.90
CA SER A 178 -55.48 -10.79 -71.50
C SER A 178 -56.87 -11.06 -70.92
N ASN A 179 -57.46 -10.09 -70.21
CA ASN A 179 -58.90 -9.97 -70.26
C ASN A 179 -59.21 -9.63 -71.72
N SER A 180 -59.53 -10.66 -72.50
CA SER A 180 -59.97 -10.55 -73.89
C SER A 180 -61.00 -9.42 -73.97
N ALA A 181 -60.74 -8.41 -74.78
CA ALA A 181 -61.67 -7.29 -74.98
C ALA A 181 -62.92 -7.69 -75.76
N THR A 182 -63.04 -8.94 -76.21
CA THR A 182 -64.25 -9.45 -76.87
C THR A 182 -64.55 -10.90 -76.47
N ALA A 183 -65.83 -11.19 -76.29
CA ALA A 183 -66.36 -12.49 -75.85
C ALA A 183 -66.29 -13.59 -76.93
N GLU A 184 -65.78 -13.29 -78.13
CA GLU A 184 -65.87 -14.18 -79.30
C GLU A 184 -64.66 -15.12 -79.48
N ALA A 185 -63.59 -14.96 -78.71
CA ALA A 185 -62.41 -15.83 -78.80
C ALA A 185 -62.43 -17.06 -77.87
N LYS A 186 -63.52 -17.31 -77.13
CA LYS A 186 -63.55 -18.35 -76.06
C LYS A 186 -63.94 -19.77 -76.49
N ASN A 187 -64.29 -20.04 -77.75
CA ASN A 187 -64.72 -21.37 -78.17
C ASN A 187 -64.07 -21.81 -79.49
N HIS A 188 -62.85 -22.31 -79.43
CA HIS A 188 -62.38 -23.27 -80.42
C HIS A 188 -61.45 -24.28 -79.76
N TYR A 189 -62.05 -25.30 -79.17
CA TYR A 189 -61.65 -26.71 -79.35
C TYR A 189 -62.86 -27.57 -79.01
N VAL A 190 -63.60 -27.95 -80.05
CA VAL A 190 -64.46 -29.13 -80.05
C VAL A 190 -63.67 -30.16 -80.85
N ILE A 191 -63.18 -31.19 -80.15
CA ILE A 191 -63.03 -32.63 -80.46
C ILE A 191 -62.06 -33.18 -79.41
#